data_AF-A0A1Z7ZVM5-F1
#
_entry.id   AF-A0A1Z7ZVM5-F1
#
_cell.length_a   1.000
_cell.length_b   1.000
_cell.length_c   1.000
_cell.angle_alpha   90.00
_cell.angle_beta   90.00
_cell.angle_gamma   90.00
#
_symmetry.space_group_name_H-M   'P 1'
#
loop_
_entity.id
_entity.type
_entity.pdbx_description
1 polymer ?
#
loop_
_entity_poly.entity_id
_entity_poly.type
_entity_poly.pdbx_seq_one_letter_code
_entity_poly.pdbx_strand_id
1 'polypeptide(L)'
;MNENADKQLDDLARKVIGRSTVESPSFDFTQTIMTQIKQLKTSKITTYVPLISKRIWGVLALAMTAVFAYFIFGTSTTDSGWFTNLGLERFSNFEFEIPLANLGLSQIMIYAIVLFAVMLCVQIPILKRYFDKRFEA
;
A
#
# COMPACT_ATOMS: atom_id res chain seq x y z
N MET A 1 -66.53 -36.06 -14.20
CA MET A 1 -66.00 -37.42 -14.45
C MET A 1 -64.53 -37.30 -14.80
N ASN A 2 -63.62 -37.34 -13.81
CA ASN A 2 -62.25 -37.90 -13.95
C ASN A 2 -61.38 -37.84 -12.67
N GLU A 3 -61.92 -37.48 -11.50
CA GLU A 3 -61.13 -37.34 -10.26
C GLU A 3 -60.35 -38.61 -9.85
N ASN A 4 -60.89 -39.79 -10.19
CA ASN A 4 -60.21 -41.06 -9.94
C ASN A 4 -59.03 -41.31 -10.90
N ALA A 5 -59.09 -40.78 -12.13
CA ALA A 5 -58.00 -40.88 -13.10
C ALA A 5 -56.82 -39.98 -12.68
N ASP A 6 -57.10 -38.77 -12.18
CA ASP A 6 -56.08 -37.84 -11.70
C ASP A 6 -55.33 -38.40 -10.48
N LYS A 7 -56.04 -39.05 -9.54
CA LYS A 7 -55.42 -39.72 -8.38
C LYS A 7 -54.51 -40.87 -8.79
N GLN A 8 -54.87 -41.63 -9.83
CA GLN A 8 -54.03 -42.71 -10.34
C GLN A 8 -52.79 -42.18 -11.06
N LEU A 9 -52.91 -41.07 -11.79
CA LEU A 9 -51.77 -40.42 -12.43
C LEU A 9 -50.79 -39.84 -11.41
N ASP A 10 -51.28 -39.24 -10.32
CA ASP A 10 -50.44 -38.74 -9.23
C ASP A 10 -49.72 -39.87 -8.48
N ASP A 11 -50.41 -40.98 -8.19
CA ASP A 11 -49.79 -42.14 -7.52
C ASP A 11 -48.73 -42.80 -8.42
N LEU A 12 -48.96 -42.87 -9.73
CA LEU A 12 -47.97 -43.33 -10.71
C LEU A 12 -46.76 -42.39 -10.76
N ALA A 13 -46.97 -41.08 -10.84
CA ALA A 13 -45.88 -40.09 -10.85
C ALA A 13 -45.05 -40.20 -9.57
N ARG A 14 -45.70 -40.30 -8.41
CA ARG A 14 -45.05 -40.45 -7.11
C ARG A 14 -44.26 -41.75 -6.98
N LYS A 15 -44.76 -42.83 -7.57
CA LYS A 15 -44.08 -44.14 -7.59
C LYS A 15 -42.91 -44.19 -8.54
N VAL A 16 -42.97 -43.50 -9.68
CA VAL A 16 -41.86 -43.37 -10.63
C VAL A 16 -40.76 -42.49 -10.06
N ILE A 17 -41.12 -41.33 -9.51
CA ILE A 17 -40.16 -40.39 -8.89
C ILE A 17 -39.55 -41.00 -7.62
N GLY A 18 -40.36 -41.60 -6.75
CA GLY A 18 -39.90 -42.22 -5.50
C GLY A 18 -39.07 -43.49 -5.67
N ARG A 19 -39.09 -44.11 -6.85
CA ARG A 19 -38.23 -45.25 -7.21
C ARG A 19 -36.96 -44.86 -7.95
N SER A 20 -36.84 -43.60 -8.37
CA SER A 20 -35.56 -43.10 -8.86
C SER A 20 -34.60 -43.04 -7.68
N THR A 21 -33.50 -43.78 -7.76
CA THR A 21 -32.41 -43.65 -6.79
C THR A 21 -31.99 -42.19 -6.79
N VAL A 22 -32.18 -41.50 -5.66
CA VAL A 22 -31.66 -40.15 -5.47
C VAL A 22 -30.16 -40.26 -5.69
N GLU A 23 -29.65 -39.62 -6.75
CA GLU A 23 -28.21 -39.53 -6.99
C GLU A 23 -27.58 -38.88 -5.77
N SER A 24 -26.99 -39.69 -4.91
CA SER A 24 -26.15 -39.21 -3.84
C SER A 24 -24.94 -38.55 -4.49
N PRO A 25 -24.55 -37.34 -4.05
CA PRO A 25 -23.27 -36.79 -4.48
C PRO A 25 -22.16 -37.81 -4.18
N SER A 26 -21.11 -37.78 -4.99
CA SER A 26 -19.91 -38.58 -4.74
C SER A 26 -19.42 -38.35 -3.31
N PHE A 27 -18.86 -39.38 -2.68
CA PHE A 27 -18.33 -39.30 -1.31
C PHE A 27 -17.42 -38.07 -1.08
N ASP A 28 -16.64 -37.70 -2.11
CA ASP A 28 -15.68 -36.59 -2.06
C ASP A 28 -16.20 -35.26 -2.66
N PHE A 29 -17.51 -35.11 -2.89
CA PHE A 29 -18.09 -33.92 -3.54
C PHE A 29 -17.75 -32.64 -2.75
N THR A 30 -18.02 -32.66 -1.45
CA THR A 30 -17.74 -31.53 -0.55
C THR A 30 -16.25 -31.22 -0.51
N GLN A 31 -15.40 -32.25 -0.47
CA GLN A 31 -13.95 -32.07 -0.44
C GLN A 31 -13.43 -31.42 -1.74
N THR A 32 -13.96 -31.85 -2.88
CA THR A 32 -13.60 -31.34 -4.22
C THR A 32 -14.03 -29.88 -4.40
N ILE A 33 -15.23 -29.53 -3.94
CA ILE A 33 -15.69 -28.13 -3.97
C ILE A 33 -14.86 -27.27 -3.01
N MET A 34 -14.60 -27.76 -1.79
CA MET A 34 -13.86 -26.99 -0.79
C MET A 34 -12.40 -26.77 -1.18
N THR A 35 -11.76 -27.72 -1.89
CA THR A 35 -10.41 -27.53 -2.44
C THR A 35 -10.38 -26.50 -3.57
N GLN A 36 -11.33 -26.52 -4.49
CA GLN A 36 -11.42 -25.49 -5.53
C GLN A 36 -11.74 -24.10 -4.95
N ILE A 37 -12.62 -24.00 -3.96
CA ILE A 37 -12.91 -22.74 -3.25
C ILE A 37 -11.67 -22.22 -2.53
N LYS A 38 -10.88 -23.09 -1.88
CA LYS A 38 -9.61 -22.69 -1.23
C LYS A 38 -8.57 -22.18 -2.23
N GLN A 39 -8.48 -22.77 -3.42
CA GLN A 39 -7.58 -22.32 -4.49
C GLN A 39 -8.00 -20.94 -5.01
N LEU A 40 -9.29 -20.72 -5.26
CA LEU A 40 -9.85 -19.42 -5.67
C LEU A 40 -9.74 -18.34 -4.58
N LYS A 41 -9.90 -18.71 -3.30
CA LYS A 41 -9.65 -17.81 -2.18
C LYS A 41 -8.17 -17.45 -2.06
N THR A 42 -7.27 -18.40 -2.24
CA THR A 42 -5.81 -18.16 -2.19
C THR A 42 -5.37 -17.19 -3.27
N SER A 43 -5.90 -17.29 -4.49
CA SER A 43 -5.62 -16.31 -5.56
C SER A 43 -6.24 -14.93 -5.31
N LYS A 44 -7.26 -14.85 -4.43
CA LYS A 44 -7.94 -13.62 -4.01
C LYS A 44 -7.57 -13.19 -2.59
N ILE A 45 -6.50 -13.75 -2.01
CA ILE A 45 -5.87 -13.10 -0.86
C ILE A 45 -5.19 -11.88 -1.45
N THR A 46 -5.83 -10.73 -1.28
CA THR A 46 -5.27 -9.41 -1.54
C THR A 46 -3.94 -9.34 -0.82
N THR A 47 -2.87 -9.67 -1.54
CA THR A 47 -1.55 -9.74 -0.94
C THR A 47 -1.25 -8.30 -0.53
N TYR A 48 -1.07 -8.07 0.77
CA TYR A 48 -0.77 -6.74 1.29
C TYR A 48 0.57 -6.31 0.70
N VAL A 49 0.51 -5.55 -0.39
CA VAL A 49 1.68 -4.94 -0.98
C VAL A 49 1.99 -3.74 -0.10
N PRO A 50 3.19 -3.68 0.51
CA PRO A 50 3.54 -2.52 1.32
C PRO A 50 3.45 -1.27 0.44
N LEU A 51 2.54 -0.35 0.79
CA LEU A 51 2.21 0.87 0.03
C LEU A 51 3.44 1.74 -0.31
N ILE A 52 4.55 1.53 0.42
CA ILE A 52 5.85 2.10 0.13
C ILE A 52 6.85 0.93 0.07
N SER A 53 7.38 0.69 -1.13
CA SER A 53 8.50 -0.22 -1.36
C SER A 53 9.67 0.14 -0.44
N LYS A 54 10.42 -0.86 0.06
CA LYS A 54 11.64 -0.66 0.87
C LYS A 54 12.64 0.31 0.20
N ARG A 55 12.59 0.41 -1.13
CA ARG A 55 13.42 1.35 -1.92
C ARG A 55 13.07 2.81 -1.66
N ILE A 56 11.77 3.13 -1.52
CA ILE A 56 11.29 4.50 -1.30
C ILE A 56 11.66 5.01 0.09
N TRP A 57 11.75 4.12 1.10
CA TRP A 57 12.33 4.46 2.41
C TRP A 57 13.78 4.92 2.30
N GLY A 58 14.58 4.26 1.45
CA GLY A 58 15.95 4.67 1.18
C GLY A 58 16.03 6.05 0.51
N VAL A 59 15.14 6.32 -0.46
CA VAL A 59 15.04 7.63 -1.13
C VAL A 59 14.63 8.72 -0.15
N LEU A 60 13.68 8.45 0.76
CA LEU A 60 13.23 9.39 1.78
C LEU A 60 14.36 9.73 2.77
N ALA A 61 15.09 8.70 3.23
CA ALA A 61 16.26 8.90 4.09
C ALA A 61 17.33 9.72 3.37
N LEU A 62 17.64 9.40 2.10
CA LEU A 62 18.59 10.15 1.30
C LEU A 62 18.17 11.61 1.12
N ALA A 63 16.90 11.88 0.80
CA ALA A 63 16.37 13.23 0.64
C ALA A 63 16.50 14.04 1.94
N MET A 64 16.17 13.42 3.08
CA MET A 64 16.34 14.04 4.39
C MET A 64 17.82 14.33 4.68
N THR A 65 18.70 13.39 4.37
CA THR A 65 20.17 13.55 4.53
C THR A 65 20.71 14.68 3.65
N ALA A 66 20.21 14.81 2.42
CA ALA A 66 20.61 15.87 1.48
C ALA A 66 20.17 17.26 1.96
N VAL A 67 18.99 17.38 2.56
CA VAL A 67 18.53 18.63 3.19
C VAL A 67 19.41 18.99 4.38
N PHE A 68 19.74 18.02 5.24
CA PHE A 68 20.68 18.25 6.35
C PHE A 68 22.07 18.67 5.85
N ALA A 69 22.58 18.01 4.81
CA ALA A 69 23.86 18.36 4.19
C ALA A 69 23.81 19.79 3.62
N TYR A 70 22.73 20.15 2.91
CA TYR A 70 22.57 21.52 2.39
C TYR A 70 22.62 22.58 3.50
N PHE A 71 21.99 22.32 4.64
CA PHE A 71 22.06 23.22 5.79
C PHE A 71 23.45 23.32 6.42
N ILE A 72 24.20 22.22 6.44
CA ILE A 72 25.56 22.17 7.02
C ILE A 72 26.60 22.82 6.08
N PHE A 73 26.44 22.67 4.77
CA PHE A 73 27.44 23.05 3.77
C PHE A 73 27.09 24.30 2.95
N GLY A 74 25.80 24.56 2.71
CA GLY A 74 25.33 25.62 1.81
C GLY A 74 25.25 27.01 2.44
N THR A 75 25.41 27.14 3.76
CA THR A 75 25.41 28.43 4.45
C THR A 75 26.83 28.97 4.61
N SER A 76 27.48 29.31 3.51
CA SER A 76 28.79 29.99 3.51
C SER A 76 28.66 31.52 3.63
N THR A 77 27.44 32.06 3.67
CA THR A 77 27.21 33.51 3.83
C THR A 77 26.97 33.83 5.29
N THR A 78 28.05 34.21 5.97
CA THR A 78 28.10 35.20 7.06
C THR A 78 26.78 35.44 7.80
N ASP A 79 26.43 34.55 8.72
CA ASP A 79 25.78 34.92 9.97
C ASP A 79 25.92 33.77 10.97
N SER A 80 26.88 33.96 11.87
CA SER A 80 27.29 33.09 12.96
C SER A 80 26.24 32.99 14.07
N GLY A 81 25.06 32.45 13.77
CA GLY A 81 23.95 32.39 14.74
C GLY A 81 23.67 31.01 15.33
N TRP A 82 23.53 29.98 14.46
CA TRP A 82 22.92 28.71 14.87
C TRP A 82 23.87 27.51 14.87
N PHE A 83 24.71 27.35 13.84
CA PHE A 83 25.63 26.20 13.72
C PHE A 83 26.85 26.26 14.65
N THR A 84 27.34 27.46 14.95
CA THR A 84 28.43 27.72 15.91
C THR A 84 28.03 27.34 17.34
N ASN A 85 26.76 27.55 17.73
CA ASN A 85 26.25 27.13 19.05
C ASN A 85 26.13 25.61 19.23
N LEU A 86 26.08 24.85 18.13
CA LEU A 86 25.93 23.39 18.15
C LEU A 86 27.27 22.64 18.00
N GLY A 87 28.41 23.34 17.99
CA GLY A 87 29.74 22.74 17.92
C GLY A 87 30.02 21.98 16.61
N LEU A 88 29.26 22.28 15.55
CA LEU A 88 29.31 21.57 14.27
C LEU A 88 30.38 22.10 13.30
N GLU A 89 31.32 22.92 13.76
CA GLU A 89 32.37 23.57 12.96
C GLU A 89 33.27 22.58 12.21
N ARG A 90 33.37 21.34 12.70
CA ARG A 90 34.21 20.30 12.06
C ARG A 90 33.58 19.72 10.79
N PHE A 91 32.27 19.84 10.65
CA PHE A 91 31.54 19.27 9.52
C PHE A 91 31.32 20.27 8.39
N SER A 92 31.66 21.56 8.51
CA SER A 92 31.44 22.54 7.41
C SER A 92 32.52 22.50 6.30
N ASN A 93 33.65 21.83 6.52
CA ASN A 93 34.80 21.82 5.59
C ASN A 93 34.68 20.83 4.42
N PHE A 94 33.54 20.14 4.29
CA PHE A 94 33.29 19.21 3.19
C PHE A 94 32.58 19.97 2.06
N GLU A 95 33.33 20.57 1.15
CA GLU A 95 32.76 21.25 -0.01
C GLU A 95 32.07 20.24 -0.93
N PHE A 96 30.79 19.99 -0.69
CA PHE A 96 29.94 19.24 -1.60
C PHE A 96 29.35 20.24 -2.60
N GLU A 97 30.01 20.39 -3.75
CA GLU A 97 29.49 21.19 -4.86
C GLU A 97 28.21 20.53 -5.40
N ILE A 98 27.07 21.02 -4.92
CA ILE A 98 25.79 20.73 -5.55
C ILE A 98 25.82 21.50 -6.88
N PRO A 99 25.78 20.85 -8.06
CA PRO A 99 25.88 21.52 -9.36
C PRO A 99 24.71 22.49 -9.66
N LEU A 100 23.72 22.54 -8.76
CA LEU A 100 22.59 23.45 -8.80
C LEU A 100 22.87 24.82 -8.13
N ALA A 101 23.99 24.96 -7.41
CA ALA A 101 24.34 26.17 -6.65
C ALA A 101 24.76 27.36 -7.53
N ASN A 102 25.04 27.13 -8.82
CA ASN A 102 25.37 28.21 -9.77
C ASN A 102 24.13 28.90 -10.38
N LEU A 103 22.92 28.46 -9.99
CA LEU A 103 21.70 29.21 -10.25
C LEU A 103 21.59 30.24 -9.13
N GLY A 104 21.57 31.54 -9.48
CA GLY A 104 21.41 32.65 -8.54
C GLY A 104 20.05 32.66 -7.83
N LEU A 105 19.75 31.63 -7.05
CA LEU A 105 18.54 31.45 -6.29
C LEU A 105 18.60 32.33 -5.04
N SER A 106 17.55 33.11 -4.82
CA SER A 106 17.38 33.87 -3.59
C SER A 106 17.32 32.92 -2.38
N GLN A 107 17.86 33.35 -1.23
CA GLN A 107 17.81 32.59 0.02
C GLN A 107 16.37 32.17 0.39
N ILE A 108 15.37 33.00 0.06
CA ILE A 108 13.96 32.69 0.29
C ILE A 108 13.47 31.48 -0.55
N MET A 109 13.96 31.35 -1.79
CA MET A 109 13.61 30.26 -2.70
C MET A 109 14.18 28.94 -2.19
N ILE A 110 15.42 28.97 -1.71
CA ILE A 110 16.07 27.83 -1.08
C ILE A 110 15.27 27.34 0.13
N TYR A 111 14.90 28.25 1.05
CA TYR A 111 14.12 27.89 2.22
C TYR A 111 12.74 27.34 1.85
N ALA A 112 12.09 27.91 0.84
CA ALA A 112 10.81 27.42 0.34
C ALA A 112 10.91 26.00 -0.25
N ILE A 113 11.93 25.71 -1.05
CA ILE A 113 12.18 24.38 -1.63
C ILE A 113 12.40 23.34 -0.53
N VAL A 114 13.21 23.69 0.47
CA VAL A 114 13.49 22.81 1.61
C VAL A 114 12.24 22.54 2.43
N LEU A 115 11.48 23.57 2.77
CA LEU A 115 10.23 23.43 3.52
C LEU A 115 9.22 22.57 2.74
N PHE A 116 9.12 22.78 1.43
CA PHE A 116 8.26 21.99 0.56
C PHE A 116 8.69 20.52 0.51
N ALA A 117 9.99 20.24 0.41
CA ALA A 117 10.52 18.87 0.45
C ALA A 117 10.18 18.16 1.78
N VAL A 118 10.36 18.85 2.90
CA VAL A 118 9.99 18.32 4.23
C VAL A 118 8.49 18.07 4.33
N MET A 119 7.67 19.00 3.85
CA MET A 119 6.22 18.87 3.81
C MET A 119 5.79 17.62 3.03
N LEU A 120 6.37 17.38 1.85
CA LEU A 120 6.10 16.16 1.07
C LEU A 120 6.52 14.90 1.82
N CYS A 121 7.68 14.93 2.50
CA CYS A 121 8.15 13.80 3.31
C CYS A 121 7.16 13.42 4.42
N VAL A 122 6.46 14.39 5.00
CA VAL A 122 5.44 14.17 6.03
C VAL A 122 4.08 13.81 5.44
N GLN A 123 3.71 14.39 4.30
CA GLN A 123 2.42 14.13 3.64
C GLN A 123 2.31 12.71 3.11
N ILE A 124 3.37 12.17 2.51
CA ILE A 124 3.40 10.81 1.93
C ILE A 124 3.01 9.72 2.96
N PRO A 125 3.60 9.65 4.18
CA PRO A 125 3.23 8.64 5.18
C PRO A 125 1.82 8.86 5.77
N ILE A 126 1.37 10.11 5.90
CA ILE A 126 0.00 10.42 6.37
C ILE A 126 -1.02 9.90 5.37
N LEU A 127 -0.81 10.18 4.08
CA LEU A 127 -1.69 9.74 3.01
C LEU A 127 -1.69 8.21 2.89
N LYS A 128 -0.52 7.58 3.04
CA LYS A 128 -0.41 6.12 3.15
C LYS A 128 -1.27 5.56 4.27
N ARG A 129 -1.16 6.12 5.49
CA ARG A 129 -1.92 5.65 6.66
C ARG A 129 -3.43 5.83 6.48
N TYR A 130 -3.86 6.86 5.77
CA TYR A 130 -5.27 7.08 5.44
C TYR A 130 -5.81 6.02 4.49
N PHE A 131 -5.07 5.68 3.42
CA PHE A 131 -5.48 4.65 2.47
C PHE A 131 -5.40 3.24 3.04
N ASP A 132 -4.37 2.90 3.83
CA ASP A 132 -4.25 1.60 4.50
C ASP A 132 -5.51 1.28 5.34
N LYS A 133 -6.03 2.26 6.09
CA LYS A 133 -7.26 2.11 6.88
C LYS A 133 -8.53 1.89 6.06
N ARG A 134 -8.56 2.32 4.79
CA ARG A 134 -9.74 2.21 3.93
C ARG A 134 -9.82 0.87 3.20
N PHE A 135 -8.68 0.21 2.98
CA PHE A 135 -8.60 -1.08 2.29
C PHE A 135 -8.59 -2.28 3.25
N GLU A 136 -8.61 -2.06 4.57
CA GLU A 136 -8.77 -3.09 5.61
C GLU A 136 -10.24 -3.35 6.01
N ALA A 137 -11.21 -2.70 5.34
CA ALA A 137 -12.66 -2.93 5.52
C ALA A 137 -13.24 -3.73 4.35
#